data_AF-A0A258ESS1-F1
#
_entry.id   AF-A0A258ESS1-F1
#
_cell.length_a   1.000
_cell.length_b   1.000
_cell.length_c   1.000
_cell.angle_alpha   90.00
_cell.angle_beta   90.00
_cell.angle_gamma   90.00
#
_symmetry.space_group_name_H-M   'P 1'
#
loop_
_entity.id
_entity.type
_entity.pdbx_description
1 polymer ?
#
loop_
_entity_poly.entity_id
_entity_poly.type
_entity_poly.pdbx_seq_one_letter_code
_entity_poly.pdbx_strand_id
1 'polypeptide(L)' 'MNDLPVFLKILIGLVLFGWGYYRYRQVIKPDKVGFHKFNFLYKFQRNAFIYALMACGLIMVMRELVILIWF' A
#
# COMPACT_ATOMS: atom_id res chain seq x y z
N MET A 1 10.40 -12.05 -19.72
CA MET A 1 11.07 -12.00 -18.39
C MET A 1 10.04 -11.66 -17.34
N ASN A 2 9.53 -12.71 -16.67
CA ASN A 2 9.07 -12.79 -15.28
C ASN A 2 7.80 -13.64 -15.18
N ASP A 3 7.95 -14.94 -15.41
CA ASP A 3 7.01 -16.02 -15.08
C ASP A 3 6.95 -16.25 -13.56
N LEU A 4 6.77 -15.15 -12.83
CA LEU A 4 6.47 -15.20 -11.41
C LEU A 4 5.09 -15.85 -11.27
N PRO A 5 4.94 -16.98 -10.55
CA PRO A 5 3.66 -17.65 -10.41
C PRO A 5 2.63 -16.68 -9.83
N VAL A 6 1.39 -16.75 -10.32
CA VAL A 6 0.27 -15.86 -9.94
C VAL A 6 0.15 -15.75 -8.41
N PHE A 7 0.31 -16.88 -7.71
CA PHE A 7 0.35 -16.94 -6.25
C PHE A 7 1.47 -16.08 -5.62
N LEU A 8 2.66 -16.03 -6.21
CA LEU A 8 3.74 -15.19 -5.68
C LEU A 8 3.43 -13.70 -5.85
N LYS A 9 2.79 -13.32 -6.95
CA LYS A 9 2.38 -11.92 -7.17
C LYS A 9 1.29 -11.49 -6.20
N ILE A 10 0.33 -12.37 -5.91
CA ILE A 10 -0.68 -12.15 -4.87
C ILE A 10 0.00 -12.02 -3.51
N LEU A 11 0.97 -12.88 -3.19
CA LEU A 11 1.72 -12.81 -1.93
C LEU A 11 2.49 -11.48 -1.81
N ILE A 12 3.18 -11.06 -2.87
CA ILE A 12 3.89 -9.76 -2.91
C ILE A 12 2.91 -8.61 -2.69
N GLY A 13 1.76 -8.62 -3.37
CA GLY A 13 0.72 -7.61 -3.21
C GLY A 13 0.17 -7.54 -1.78
N LEU A 14 -0.07 -8.70 -1.14
CA LEU A 14 -0.48 -8.79 0.26
C LEU A 14 0.60 -8.29 1.23
N VAL A 15 1.86 -8.60 0.98
CA VAL A 15 2.99 -8.11 1.80
C VAL A 15 3.12 -6.60 1.68
N LEU A 16 3.01 -6.04 0.46
CA LEU A 16 3.01 -4.60 0.24
C LEU A 16 1.83 -3.93 0.96
N PHE A 17 0.63 -4.49 0.84
CA PHE A 17 -0.55 -3.99 1.53
C PHE A 17 -0.37 -4.03 3.06
N GLY A 18 0.09 -5.16 3.60
CA GLY A 18 0.34 -5.35 5.02
C GLY A 18 1.40 -4.39 5.57
N TRP A 19 2.48 -4.17 4.81
CA TRP A 19 3.52 -3.19 5.14
C TRP A 19 2.98 -1.77 5.16
N GLY A 20 2.21 -1.39 4.14
CA GLY A 20 1.52 -0.09 4.08
C GLY A 20 0.60 0.11 5.28
N TYR A 21 -0.19 -0.90 5.63
CA TYR A 21 -1.10 -0.86 6.78
C TYR A 21 -0.35 -0.78 8.12
N TYR A 22 0.76 -1.49 8.28
CA TYR A 22 1.61 -1.39 9.46
C TYR A 22 2.14 0.03 9.64
N ARG A 23 2.67 0.63 8.57
CA ARG A 23 3.16 2.02 8.58
C ARG A 23 2.01 3.00 8.84
N TYR A 24 0.83 2.77 8.28
CA TYR A 24 -0.37 3.57 8.58
C TYR A 24 -0.67 3.55 10.08
N ARG A 25 -0.65 2.38 10.73
CA ARG A 25 -0.91 2.26 12.17
C ARG A 25 0.16 2.90 13.04
N GLN A 26 1.42 2.91 12.62
CA GLN A 26 2.50 3.51 13.40
C GLN A 26 2.67 5.01 13.20
N VAL A 27 2.31 5.51 12.02
CA VAL A 27 2.73 6.84 11.60
C VAL A 27 1.55 7.78 11.40
N ILE A 28 0.41 7.29 10.91
CA ILE A 28 -0.77 8.10 10.63
C ILE A 28 -1.72 8.08 11.83
N LYS A 29 -2.04 6.89 12.35
CA LYS A 29 -2.98 6.72 13.47
C LYS A 29 -2.58 7.45 14.77
N PRO A 30 -1.30 7.44 15.22
CA PRO A 30 -0.90 8.14 16.45
C PRO A 30 -0.57 9.61 16.21
N ASP A 31 -0.49 10.07 14.95
CA ASP A 31 -0.23 11.47 14.62
C ASP A 31 -1.52 12.29 14.81
N LYS A 32 -1.85 12.55 16.08
CA LYS A 32 -3.01 13.37 16.50
C LYS A 32 -2.78 14.86 16.30
N VAL A 33 -1.54 15.28 16.02
CA VAL A 33 -1.18 16.68 15.81
C VAL A 33 -1.55 17.04 14.38
N GLY A 34 -2.53 17.92 14.20
CA GLY A 34 -3.01 18.35 12.89
C GLY A 34 -1.92 18.89 11.95
N PHE A 35 -2.28 19.15 10.70
CA PHE A 35 -1.34 19.69 9.73
C PHE A 35 -0.95 21.14 10.08
N HIS A 36 0.25 21.34 10.63
CA HIS A 36 0.84 22.69 10.77
C HIS A 36 1.54 23.12 9.48
N LYS A 37 1.46 24.41 9.14
CA LYS A 37 1.95 25.01 7.90
C LYS A 37 3.40 24.62 7.54
N PHE A 38 4.28 24.48 8.53
CA PHE A 38 5.69 24.12 8.36
C PHE A 38 5.95 22.63 8.12
N ASN A 39 5.07 21.73 8.62
CA ASN A 39 5.20 20.28 8.46
C ASN A 39 4.17 19.69 7.47
N PHE A 40 3.33 20.53 6.88
CA PHE A 40 2.24 20.10 5.98
C PHE A 40 2.78 19.26 4.83
N LEU A 41 3.80 19.76 4.13
CA LEU A 41 4.32 19.16 2.91
C LEU A 41 4.95 17.78 3.19
N TYR A 42 5.75 17.69 4.26
CA TYR A 42 6.34 16.44 4.71
C TYR A 42 5.28 15.41 5.18
N LYS A 43 4.31 15.84 6.02
CA LYS A 43 3.22 14.96 6.48
C LYS A 43 2.35 14.49 5.32
N PHE A 44 2.06 15.36 4.35
CA PHE A 44 1.29 15.02 3.17
C PHE A 44 2.00 13.99 2.30
N GLN A 45 3.28 14.21 1.97
CA GLN A 45 4.08 13.26 1.19
C GLN A 45 4.16 11.89 1.87
N ARG A 46 4.42 11.86 3.18
CA ARG A 46 4.49 10.62 3.96
C ARG A 46 3.17 9.87 3.97
N ASN A 47 2.05 10.57 4.20
CA ASN A 47 0.73 9.95 4.23
C ASN A 47 0.32 9.46 2.83
N ALA A 48 0.54 10.29 1.80
CA ALA A 48 0.28 9.94 0.40
C ALA A 48 1.09 8.72 -0.03
N PHE A 49 2.36 8.62 0.36
CA PHE A 49 3.20 7.45 0.10
C PHE A 49 2.63 6.19 0.75
N ILE A 50 2.23 6.25 2.02
CA ILE A 50 1.64 5.10 2.73
C ILE A 50 0.33 4.66 2.07
N TYR A 51 -0.54 5.60 1.69
CA TYR A 51 -1.78 5.30 0.96
C TYR A 51 -1.51 4.71 -0.43
N ALA A 52 -0.54 5.26 -1.17
CA ALA A 52 -0.13 4.73 -2.47
C ALA A 52 0.41 3.29 -2.36
N LEU A 53 1.16 2.99 -1.30
CA LEU A 53 1.72 1.66 -1.04
C LEU A 53 0.61 0.63 -0.76
N MET A 54 -0.42 1.01 0.01
CA MET A 54 -1.61 0.18 0.23
C MET A 54 -2.43 0.03 -1.06
N ALA A 55 -2.67 1.12 -1.80
CA ALA A 55 -3.43 1.07 -3.05
C ALA A 55 -2.75 0.19 -4.11
N CYS A 56 -1.42 0.31 -4.26
CA CYS A 56 -0.64 -0.49 -5.20
C CYS A 56 -0.69 -1.98 -4.85
N GLY A 57 -0.50 -2.32 -3.56
CA GLY A 57 -0.64 -3.70 -3.09
C GLY A 57 -2.03 -4.28 -3.38
N LEU A 58 -3.09 -3.50 -3.13
CA LEU A 58 -4.47 -3.92 -3.40
C LEU A 58 -4.74 -4.11 -4.91
N ILE A 59 -4.33 -3.16 -5.75
CA ILE A 59 -4.50 -3.23 -7.21
C ILE A 59 -3.79 -4.46 -7.77
N MET A 60 -2.58 -4.74 -7.29
CA MET A 60 -1.80 -5.90 -7.71
C MET A 60 -2.51 -7.21 -7.35
N VAL A 61 -3.05 -7.33 -6.13
CA VAL A 61 -3.85 -8.51 -5.72
C VAL A 61 -5.12 -8.63 -6.55
N MET A 62 -5.88 -7.54 -6.70
CA MET A 62 -7.15 -7.55 -7.46
C MET A 62 -6.94 -7.92 -8.93
N ARG A 63 -5.89 -7.40 -9.56
CA ARG A 63 -5.55 -7.72 -10.95
C ARG A 63 -5.27 -9.22 -11.13
N GLU A 64 -4.45 -9.80 -10.25
CA GLU A 64 -4.10 -11.21 -10.33
C GLU A 64 -5.28 -12.12 -9.96
N LEU A 65 -6.17 -11.69 -9.04
CA LEU A 65 -7.43 -12.40 -8.76
C LEU A 65 -8.38 -12.40 -9.96
N VAL A 66 -8.51 -11.27 -10.68
CA VAL A 66 -9.33 -11.19 -11.89
C VAL A 66 -8.78 -12.15 -12.96
N ILE A 67 -7.45 -12.20 -13.14
CA ILE A 67 -6.80 -13.14 -14.06
C ILE A 67 -7.08 -14.59 -13.63
N LEU A 68 -7.03 -14.89 -12.34
CA LEU A 68 -7.26 -16.24 -11.81
C LEU A 68 -8.73 -16.69 -11.94
N ILE A 69 -9.69 -15.77 -11.94
CA ILE A 69 -11.13 -16.07 -12.13
C ILE A 69 -11.48 -16.24 -13.62
N TRP A 70 -10.79 -15.51 -14.50
CA TRP A 70 -11.04 -15.54 -15.95
C TRP A 70 -10.37 -16.72 -16.67
N PHE A 71 -9.51 -17.48 -15.98
CA PHE A 71 -8.79 -18.63 -16.51
C PHE A 71 -9.35 -19.92 -15.92
#